data_AF-A0A1W1DE29-F1
#
_entry.id   AF-A0A1W1DE29-F1
#
_cell.length_a   1.000
_cell.length_b   1.000
_cell.length_c   1.000
_cell.angle_alpha   90.00
_cell.angle_beta   90.00
_cell.angle_gamma   90.00
#
_symmetry.space_group_name_H-M   'P 1'
#
loop_
_entity.id
_entity.type
_entity.pdbx_description
1 polymer ?
#
loop_
_entity_poly.entity_id
_entity_poly.type
_entity_poly.pdbx_seq_one_letter_code
_entity_poly.pdbx_strand_id
1 'polypeptide(L)'
;MANSTQYIGNEVKIPMRSEASITKGNIITKLGIHTPVTLIKKQTNGWSHIKYQGKQGWIISRYLTNTKPMQVSNAKLKQQTKQITKLKQNNQTHQQTIVELEQELDQQRQSVSVLKAESIEYDTQVLELGKLRNKMNSFDQANTDLMAQVKLLKSQSSAMHSTDFLTIVSTLMLLAGLAGGYFVSKANENRNNIYTI
;
A
#
# COMPACT_ATOMS: atom_id res chain seq x y z
N MET A 1 60.84 -35.06 40.43
CA MET A 1 60.09 -35.00 39.16
C MET A 1 58.61 -34.90 39.53
N ALA A 2 57.90 -33.85 39.08
CA ALA A 2 56.51 -33.66 39.44
C ALA A 2 55.62 -34.66 38.68
N ASN A 3 54.78 -35.41 39.40
CA ASN A 3 53.81 -36.29 38.76
C ASN A 3 52.69 -35.46 38.12
N SER A 4 52.38 -35.66 36.84
CA SER A 4 51.33 -34.94 36.12
C SER A 4 50.01 -35.72 36.12
N THR A 5 48.88 -35.06 36.33
CA THR A 5 47.56 -35.68 36.13
C THR A 5 47.30 -35.85 34.63
N GLN A 6 46.97 -37.07 34.21
CA GLN A 6 46.46 -37.38 32.88
C GLN A 6 45.10 -38.05 32.99
N TYR A 7 44.41 -38.17 31.86
CA TYR A 7 43.08 -38.77 31.78
C TYR A 7 43.12 -39.96 30.84
N ILE A 8 42.34 -40.99 31.15
CA ILE A 8 42.02 -42.01 30.15
C ILE A 8 41.23 -41.35 29.02
N GLY A 9 41.56 -41.70 27.78
CA GLY A 9 40.89 -41.22 26.59
C GLY A 9 39.38 -41.49 26.57
N ASN A 10 38.73 -41.04 25.50
CA ASN A 10 37.27 -41.09 25.32
C ASN A 10 36.77 -42.35 24.60
N GLU A 11 37.67 -43.22 24.11
CA GLU A 11 37.30 -44.35 23.26
C GLU A 11 36.78 -45.56 24.04
N VAL A 12 37.61 -46.13 24.93
CA VAL A 12 37.34 -47.43 25.56
C VAL A 12 37.90 -47.51 26.97
N LYS A 13 37.36 -48.43 27.78
CA LYS A 13 37.90 -48.77 29.09
C LYS A 13 39.23 -49.51 28.93
N ILE A 14 40.26 -49.10 29.67
CA ILE A 14 41.62 -49.65 29.52
C ILE A 14 42.05 -50.39 30.79
N PRO A 15 42.61 -51.61 30.67
CA PRO A 15 43.16 -52.32 31.82
C PRO A 15 44.47 -51.66 32.31
N MET A 16 44.55 -51.43 33.62
CA MET A 16 45.79 -51.16 34.34
C MET A 16 46.41 -52.49 34.75
N ARG A 17 47.70 -52.69 34.47
CA ARG A 17 48.40 -53.97 34.64
C ARG A 17 49.50 -53.89 35.68
N SER A 18 49.89 -55.03 36.26
CA SER A 18 51.00 -55.11 37.22
C SER A 18 52.36 -54.99 36.55
N GLU A 19 52.46 -55.33 35.27
CA GLU A 19 53.68 -55.29 34.47
C GLU A 19 53.44 -54.56 33.15
N ALA A 20 54.50 -54.01 32.55
CA ALA A 20 54.49 -53.37 31.24
C ALA A 20 54.42 -54.40 30.09
N SER A 21 53.45 -55.31 30.16
CA SER A 21 53.26 -56.40 29.20
C SER A 21 51.78 -56.82 29.12
N ILE A 22 51.41 -57.53 28.06
CA ILE A 22 50.07 -58.12 27.88
C ILE A 22 50.17 -59.62 28.14
N THR A 23 50.15 -60.01 29.42
CA THR A 23 50.17 -61.42 29.85
C THR A 23 48.84 -61.83 30.50
N LYS A 24 48.58 -63.13 30.55
CA LYS A 24 47.40 -63.67 31.24
C LYS A 24 47.56 -63.46 32.75
N GLY A 25 46.56 -62.86 33.39
CA GLY A 25 46.53 -62.69 34.85
C GLY A 25 47.18 -61.40 35.39
N ASN A 26 47.76 -60.54 34.55
CA ASN A 26 48.44 -59.33 35.02
C ASN A 26 47.56 -58.07 35.11
N ILE A 27 46.23 -58.20 35.03
CA ILE A 27 45.31 -57.05 35.09
C ILE A 27 44.97 -56.76 36.55
N ILE A 28 45.27 -55.54 37.02
CA ILE A 28 44.93 -55.05 38.36
C ILE A 28 43.47 -54.56 38.38
N THR A 29 43.10 -53.70 37.42
CA THR A 29 41.75 -53.12 37.30
C THR A 29 41.50 -52.59 35.90
N LYS A 30 40.26 -52.23 35.58
CA LYS A 30 39.88 -51.55 34.33
C LYS A 30 39.48 -50.11 34.64
N LEU A 31 40.13 -49.16 33.98
CA LEU A 31 39.87 -47.74 34.14
C LEU A 31 38.82 -47.28 33.13
N GLY A 32 37.84 -46.50 33.60
CA GLY A 32 36.81 -45.92 32.75
C GLY A 32 37.37 -44.83 31.83
N ILE A 33 36.65 -44.52 30.76
CA ILE A 33 36.93 -43.31 29.96
C ILE A 33 36.94 -42.08 30.86
N HIS A 34 37.79 -41.10 30.55
CA HIS A 34 37.92 -39.84 31.29
C HIS A 34 38.37 -39.96 32.75
N THR A 35 38.78 -41.16 33.19
CA THR A 35 39.27 -41.37 34.55
C THR A 35 40.58 -40.61 34.77
N PRO A 36 40.68 -39.76 35.81
CA PRO A 36 41.94 -39.09 36.14
C PRO A 36 42.93 -40.09 36.76
N VAL A 37 44.17 -40.05 36.29
CA VAL A 37 45.28 -40.86 36.78
C VAL A 37 46.51 -39.99 36.97
N THR A 38 47.40 -40.38 37.88
CA THR A 38 48.66 -39.68 38.09
C THR A 38 49.74 -40.38 37.29
N LEU A 39 50.34 -39.71 36.30
CA LEU A 39 51.47 -40.25 35.56
C LEU A 39 52.74 -40.16 36.42
N ILE A 40 53.38 -41.32 36.65
CA ILE A 40 54.66 -41.43 37.36
C ILE A 40 55.81 -41.38 36.36
N LYS A 41 55.75 -42.21 35.32
CA LYS A 41 56.83 -42.33 34.31
C LYS A 41 56.28 -42.83 32.99
N LYS A 42 56.75 -42.26 31.89
CA LYS A 42 56.51 -42.78 30.53
C LYS A 42 57.73 -43.56 30.05
N GLN A 43 57.51 -44.72 29.45
CA GLN A 43 58.55 -45.54 28.82
C GLN A 43 58.49 -45.38 27.30
N THR A 44 59.64 -45.58 26.66
CA THR A 44 59.77 -45.53 25.19
C THR A 44 59.12 -46.72 24.49
N ASN A 45 58.93 -47.84 25.20
CA ASN A 45 58.22 -49.04 24.72
C ASN A 45 56.68 -48.89 24.62
N GLY A 46 56.16 -47.67 24.76
CA GLY A 46 54.73 -47.37 24.68
C GLY A 46 53.96 -47.52 25.99
N TRP A 47 54.59 -47.94 27.10
CA TRP A 47 53.93 -48.06 28.40
C TRP A 47 54.13 -46.82 29.28
N SER A 48 53.15 -46.57 30.14
CA SER A 48 53.17 -45.52 31.15
C SER A 48 52.89 -46.13 32.52
N HIS A 49 53.76 -45.84 33.47
CA HIS A 49 53.56 -46.15 34.88
C HIS A 49 52.68 -45.06 35.50
N ILE A 50 51.56 -45.46 36.06
CA ILE A 50 50.55 -44.57 36.64
C ILE A 50 50.20 -44.97 38.06
N LYS A 51 49.67 -44.01 38.82
CA LYS A 51 49.01 -44.24 40.11
C LYS A 51 47.51 -43.95 39.97
N TYR A 52 46.70 -44.88 40.44
CA TYR A 52 45.25 -44.76 40.48
C TYR A 52 44.73 -45.35 41.80
N GLN A 53 43.95 -44.56 42.55
CA GLN A 53 43.38 -44.96 43.85
C GLN A 53 44.41 -45.59 44.81
N GLY A 54 45.61 -45.01 44.90
CA GLY A 54 46.68 -45.51 45.76
C GLY A 54 47.50 -46.67 45.20
N LYS A 55 47.01 -47.38 44.18
CA LYS A 55 47.72 -48.48 43.51
C LYS A 55 48.56 -47.96 42.35
N GLN A 56 49.71 -48.59 42.12
CA GLN A 56 50.58 -48.32 40.97
C GLN A 56 50.45 -49.44 39.94
N GLY A 57 50.59 -49.10 38.66
CA GLY A 57 50.49 -50.06 37.58
C GLY A 57 50.81 -49.44 36.22
N TRP A 58 50.73 -50.27 35.19
CA TRP A 58 51.14 -49.95 33.84
C TRP A 58 49.94 -49.86 32.90
N ILE A 59 49.96 -48.86 32.03
CA ILE A 59 48.95 -48.64 31.00
C ILE A 59 49.61 -48.29 29.67
N ILE A 60 48.96 -48.61 28.55
CA ILE A 60 49.45 -48.23 27.23
C ILE A 60 49.28 -46.71 27.07
N SER A 61 50.38 -46.01 26.80
CA SER A 61 50.47 -44.54 26.81
C SER A 61 49.54 -43.86 25.82
N ARG A 62 49.20 -44.53 24.71
CA ARG A 62 48.31 -43.97 23.67
C ARG A 62 46.91 -43.65 24.16
N TYR A 63 46.49 -44.26 25.27
CA TYR A 63 45.19 -44.02 25.88
C TYR A 63 45.21 -42.96 26.97
N LEU A 64 46.37 -42.35 27.23
CA LEU A 64 46.48 -41.23 28.15
C LEU A 64 46.43 -39.92 27.36
N THR A 65 45.65 -38.99 27.86
CA THR A 65 45.56 -37.62 27.33
C THR A 65 45.83 -36.61 28.44
N ASN A 66 46.48 -35.51 28.08
CA ASN A 66 46.68 -34.36 28.96
C ASN A 66 45.45 -33.45 29.01
N THR A 67 44.51 -33.62 28.07
CA THR A 67 43.32 -32.79 27.98
C THR A 67 42.24 -33.35 28.90
N LYS A 68 41.85 -32.56 29.90
CA LYS A 68 40.70 -32.89 30.75
C LYS A 68 39.44 -32.99 29.89
N PRO A 69 38.77 -34.15 29.87
CA PRO A 69 37.55 -34.30 29.09
C PRO A 69 36.45 -33.37 29.63
N MET A 70 35.88 -32.55 28.76
CA MET A 70 34.72 -31.73 29.10
C MET A 70 33.50 -32.63 29.27
N GLN A 71 33.08 -32.84 30.51
CA GLN A 71 31.79 -33.44 30.83
C GLN A 71 30.73 -32.35 30.66
N VAL A 72 30.22 -32.19 29.43
CA VAL A 72 29.07 -31.30 29.19
C VAL A 72 27.86 -31.98 29.81
N SER A 73 27.26 -31.38 30.84
CA SER A 73 26.12 -32.00 31.50
C SER A 73 24.92 -32.06 30.54
N ASN A 74 24.27 -33.22 30.46
CA ASN A 74 23.06 -33.39 29.65
C ASN A 74 21.95 -32.38 30.03
N ALA A 75 21.96 -31.88 31.26
CA ALA A 75 21.06 -30.82 31.72
C ALA A 75 21.34 -29.47 31.03
N LYS A 76 22.61 -29.07 30.91
CA LYS A 76 23.01 -27.83 30.22
C LYS A 76 22.69 -27.90 28.73
N LEU A 77 22.93 -29.06 28.11
CA LEU A 77 22.61 -29.29 26.71
C LEU A 77 21.10 -29.18 26.46
N LYS A 78 20.28 -29.85 27.29
CA LYS A 78 18.81 -29.76 27.21
C LYS A 78 18.28 -28.33 27.38
N GLN A 79 18.86 -27.54 28.28
CA GLN A 79 18.47 -26.13 28.45
C GLN A 79 18.81 -25.29 27.21
N GLN A 80 20.01 -25.47 26.64
CA GLN A 80 20.42 -24.78 25.41
C GLN A 80 19.53 -25.16 24.23
N THR A 81 19.19 -26.45 24.07
CA THR A 81 18.27 -26.89 23.02
C THR A 81 16.90 -26.22 23.15
N LYS A 82 16.34 -26.12 24.37
CA LYS A 82 15.06 -25.43 24.60
C LYS A 82 15.12 -23.95 24.19
N GLN A 83 16.21 -23.26 24.51
CA GLN A 83 16.42 -21.86 24.13
C GLN A 83 16.52 -21.72 22.60
N ILE A 84 17.27 -22.60 21.94
CA ILE A 84 17.39 -22.61 20.47
C ILE A 84 16.03 -22.86 19.81
N THR A 85 15.23 -23.80 20.32
CA THR A 85 13.88 -24.04 19.77
C THR A 85 12.99 -22.80 19.91
N LYS A 86 13.02 -22.11 21.06
CA LYS A 86 12.28 -20.85 21.25
C LYS A 86 12.73 -19.76 20.28
N LEU A 87 14.05 -19.56 20.12
CA LEU A 87 14.59 -18.57 19.20
C LEU A 87 14.21 -18.87 17.75
N LYS A 88 14.26 -20.14 17.35
CA LYS A 88 13.85 -20.57 16.01
C LYS A 88 12.36 -20.28 15.77
N GLN A 89 11.52 -20.57 16.75
CA GLN A 89 10.08 -20.31 16.66
C GLN A 89 9.80 -18.81 16.57
N ASN A 90 10.44 -17.98 17.39
CA ASN A 90 10.31 -16.51 17.32
C ASN A 90 10.75 -15.97 15.96
N ASN A 91 11.88 -16.45 15.42
CA ASN A 91 12.34 -16.04 14.09
C ASN A 91 11.34 -16.44 12.99
N GLN A 92 10.70 -17.61 13.10
CA GLN A 92 9.65 -18.02 12.17
C GLN A 92 8.42 -17.10 12.27
N THR A 93 7.99 -16.76 13.48
CA THR A 93 6.88 -15.82 13.69
C THR A 93 7.21 -14.43 13.14
N HIS A 94 8.40 -13.90 13.42
CA HIS A 94 8.82 -12.61 12.85
C HIS A 94 8.87 -12.63 11.33
N GLN A 95 9.32 -13.73 10.72
CA GLN A 95 9.30 -13.87 9.26
C GLN A 95 7.87 -13.87 8.70
N GLN A 96 6.91 -14.48 9.41
CA GLN A 96 5.48 -14.44 9.03
C GLN A 96 4.93 -13.02 9.15
N THR A 97 5.21 -12.31 10.24
CA THR A 97 4.77 -10.92 10.44
C THR A 97 5.35 -9.99 9.38
N ILE A 98 6.60 -10.19 8.95
CA ILE A 98 7.20 -9.38 7.87
C ILE A 98 6.40 -9.55 6.56
N VAL A 99 6.07 -10.79 6.19
CA VAL A 99 5.28 -11.07 4.97
C VAL A 99 3.88 -10.46 5.06
N GLU A 100 3.24 -10.54 6.24
CA GLU A 100 1.92 -9.95 6.46
C GLU A 100 1.95 -8.42 6.35
N LEU A 101 2.95 -7.77 6.95
CA LEU A 101 3.13 -6.32 6.86
C LEU A 101 3.47 -5.86 5.43
N GLU A 102 4.25 -6.64 4.68
CA GLU A 102 4.52 -6.36 3.26
C GLU A 102 3.23 -6.41 2.43
N GLN A 103 2.36 -7.38 2.68
CA GLN A 103 1.04 -7.47 2.03
C GLN A 103 0.14 -6.30 2.41
N GLU A 104 0.11 -5.91 3.69
CA GLU A 104 -0.68 -4.76 4.16
C GLU A 104 -0.20 -3.45 3.52
N LEU A 105 1.12 -3.26 3.38
CA LEU A 105 1.70 -2.11 2.72
C LEU A 105 1.30 -2.03 1.23
N ASP A 106 1.30 -3.16 0.54
CA ASP A 106 0.88 -3.23 -0.87
C ASP A 106 -0.62 -2.95 -1.04
N GLN A 107 -1.46 -3.46 -0.15
CA GLN A 107 -2.89 -3.13 -0.13
C GLN A 107 -3.11 -1.63 0.10
N GLN A 108 -2.37 -1.03 1.04
CA GLN A 108 -2.48 0.40 1.32
C GLN A 108 -1.98 1.25 0.14
N ARG A 109 -0.92 0.83 -0.55
CA ARG A 109 -0.46 1.50 -1.78
C ARG A 109 -1.52 1.45 -2.87
N GLN A 110 -2.16 0.30 -3.03
CA GLN A 110 -3.23 0.14 -4.00
C GLN A 110 -4.44 1.03 -3.65
N SER A 111 -4.86 1.08 -2.39
CA SER A 111 -5.98 1.95 -1.97
C SER A 111 -5.68 3.43 -2.21
N VAL A 112 -4.46 3.89 -1.89
CA VAL A 112 -4.02 5.26 -2.19
C VAL A 112 -4.02 5.55 -3.69
N SER A 113 -3.61 4.58 -4.51
CA SER A 113 -3.63 4.74 -5.98
C SER A 113 -5.05 4.89 -6.53
N VAL A 114 -6.00 4.10 -6.00
CA VAL A 114 -7.42 4.16 -6.38
C VAL A 114 -8.03 5.48 -5.95
N LEU A 115 -7.83 5.90 -4.70
CA LEU A 115 -8.32 7.20 -4.20
C LEU A 115 -7.78 8.37 -5.00
N LYS A 116 -6.52 8.29 -5.44
CA LYS A 116 -5.93 9.32 -6.32
C LYS A 116 -6.61 9.36 -7.69
N ALA A 117 -6.92 8.18 -8.26
CA ALA A 117 -7.66 8.11 -9.53
C ALA A 117 -9.09 8.66 -9.38
N GLU A 118 -9.77 8.32 -8.29
CA GLU A 118 -11.12 8.83 -7.97
C GLU A 118 -11.13 10.36 -7.79
N SER A 119 -10.12 10.93 -7.14
CA SER A 119 -9.96 12.38 -7.02
C SER A 119 -9.82 13.06 -8.40
N ILE A 120 -9.06 12.45 -9.31
CA ILE A 120 -8.90 12.97 -10.69
C ILE A 120 -10.23 12.91 -11.45
N GLU A 121 -11.01 11.84 -11.24
CA GLU A 121 -12.34 11.71 -11.82
C GLU A 121 -13.27 12.81 -11.31
N TYR A 122 -13.27 13.06 -9.99
CA TYR A 122 -14.04 14.12 -9.38
C TYR A 122 -13.68 15.51 -9.94
N ASP A 123 -12.39 15.83 -10.07
CA ASP A 123 -11.93 17.09 -10.68
C ASP A 123 -12.42 17.23 -12.12
N THR A 124 -12.46 16.12 -12.87
CA THR A 124 -12.99 16.08 -14.24
C THR A 124 -14.49 16.38 -14.25
N GLN A 125 -15.25 15.76 -13.35
CA GLN A 125 -16.69 16.00 -13.21
C GLN A 125 -16.99 17.47 -12.84
N VAL A 126 -16.21 18.07 -11.94
CA VAL A 126 -16.34 19.49 -11.58
C VAL A 126 -16.09 20.39 -12.79
N LEU A 127 -15.09 20.08 -13.62
CA LEU A 127 -14.82 20.82 -14.86
C LEU A 127 -15.99 20.73 -15.84
N GLU A 128 -16.60 19.54 -15.99
CA GLU A 128 -17.77 19.34 -16.86
C GLU A 128 -19.00 20.11 -16.36
N LEU A 129 -19.25 20.13 -15.05
CA LEU A 129 -20.30 20.94 -14.44
C LEU A 129 -20.08 22.44 -14.71
N GLY A 130 -18.85 22.92 -14.65
CA GLY A 130 -18.49 24.29 -15.01
C GLY A 130 -18.83 24.63 -16.47
N LYS A 131 -18.50 23.73 -17.40
CA LYS A 131 -18.85 23.89 -18.83
C LYS A 131 -20.36 23.91 -19.03
N LEU A 132 -21.09 23.00 -18.37
CA LEU A 132 -22.55 22.94 -18.46
C LEU A 132 -23.21 24.22 -17.92
N ARG A 133 -22.73 24.74 -16.78
CA ARG A 133 -23.19 26.01 -16.22
C ARG A 133 -23.01 27.17 -17.20
N ASN A 134 -21.85 27.27 -17.84
CA ASN A 134 -21.59 28.32 -18.83
C ASN A 134 -22.55 28.21 -20.02
N LYS A 135 -22.81 26.98 -20.49
CA LYS A 135 -23.77 26.73 -21.56
C LYS A 135 -25.19 27.13 -21.15
N MET A 136 -25.60 26.82 -19.93
CA MET A 136 -26.91 27.23 -19.39
C MET A 136 -27.05 28.75 -19.37
N ASN A 137 -26.05 29.46 -18.84
CA ASN A 137 -26.05 30.93 -18.83
C ASN A 137 -26.14 31.53 -20.24
N SER A 138 -25.44 30.96 -21.22
CA SER A 138 -25.52 31.42 -22.62
C SER A 138 -26.91 31.19 -23.22
N PHE A 139 -27.58 30.11 -22.83
CA PHE A 139 -28.94 29.80 -23.27
C PHE A 139 -29.95 30.79 -22.66
N ASP A 140 -29.81 31.11 -21.36
CA ASP A 140 -30.65 32.10 -20.68
C ASP A 140 -30.51 33.50 -21.29
N GLN A 141 -29.29 33.88 -21.68
CA GLN A 141 -29.03 35.13 -22.41
C GLN A 141 -29.75 35.13 -23.77
N ALA A 142 -29.56 34.07 -24.57
CA ALA A 142 -30.22 33.95 -25.87
C ALA A 142 -31.76 34.00 -25.75
N ASN A 143 -32.32 33.38 -24.71
CA ASN A 143 -33.75 33.39 -24.45
C ASN A 143 -34.24 34.81 -24.04
N THR A 144 -33.46 35.52 -23.21
CA THR A 144 -33.75 36.91 -22.85
C THR A 144 -33.73 37.83 -24.07
N ASP A 145 -32.72 37.69 -24.93
CA ASP A 145 -32.59 38.44 -26.17
C ASP A 145 -33.75 38.15 -27.13
N LEU A 146 -34.16 36.88 -27.26
CA LEU A 146 -35.30 36.49 -28.07
C LEU A 146 -36.60 37.12 -27.54
N MET A 147 -36.83 37.14 -26.22
CA MET A 147 -37.98 37.81 -25.62
C MET A 147 -37.96 39.31 -25.90
N ALA A 148 -36.80 39.96 -25.83
CA ALA A 148 -36.64 41.37 -26.18
C ALA A 148 -36.97 41.62 -27.66
N GLN A 149 -36.47 40.79 -28.57
CA GLN A 149 -36.77 40.86 -30.00
C GLN A 149 -38.26 40.68 -30.28
N VAL A 150 -38.92 39.69 -29.67
CA VAL A 150 -40.37 39.46 -29.81
C VAL A 150 -41.16 40.67 -29.32
N LYS A 151 -40.78 41.25 -28.18
CA LYS A 151 -41.43 42.46 -27.64
C LYS A 151 -41.28 43.65 -28.58
N LEU A 152 -40.08 43.86 -29.13
CA LEU A 152 -39.81 44.92 -30.11
C LEU A 152 -40.65 44.73 -31.38
N LEU A 153 -40.63 43.54 -31.98
CA LEU A 153 -41.42 43.23 -33.17
C LEU A 153 -42.92 43.43 -32.94
N LYS A 154 -43.44 43.00 -31.78
CA LYS A 154 -44.84 43.23 -31.41
C LYS A 154 -45.16 44.72 -31.32
N SER A 155 -44.29 45.52 -30.71
CA SER A 155 -44.47 46.97 -30.63
C SER A 155 -44.42 47.64 -32.01
N GLN A 156 -43.50 47.22 -32.88
CA GLN A 156 -43.38 47.74 -34.25
C GLN A 156 -44.62 47.37 -35.08
N SER A 157 -45.10 46.14 -34.98
CA SER A 157 -46.34 45.70 -35.62
C SER A 157 -47.56 46.47 -35.11
N SER A 158 -47.68 46.66 -33.79
CA SER A 158 -48.78 47.47 -33.21
C SER A 158 -48.72 48.94 -33.64
N ALA A 159 -47.54 49.54 -33.74
CA ALA A 159 -47.37 50.90 -34.24
C ALA A 159 -47.64 51.01 -35.75
N MET A 160 -47.32 49.96 -36.53
CA MET A 160 -47.67 49.93 -37.96
C MET A 160 -49.19 49.81 -38.19
N HIS A 161 -49.91 49.18 -37.25
CA HIS A 161 -51.37 49.12 -37.26
C HIS A 161 -52.06 50.32 -36.58
N SER A 162 -51.31 51.28 -35.99
CA SER A 162 -51.90 52.44 -35.32
C SER A 162 -52.32 53.58 -36.25
N THR A 163 -52.23 53.40 -37.58
CA THR A 163 -53.12 54.14 -38.48
C THR A 163 -54.48 53.47 -38.42
N ASP A 164 -55.32 53.93 -37.50
CA ASP A 164 -56.69 53.46 -37.32
C ASP A 164 -57.36 53.34 -38.69
N PHE A 165 -57.84 52.15 -39.05
CA PHE A 165 -58.61 51.97 -40.29
C PHE A 165 -59.73 53.03 -40.39
N LEU A 166 -60.33 53.40 -39.26
CA LEU A 166 -61.28 54.51 -39.14
C LEU A 166 -60.69 55.87 -39.55
N THR A 167 -59.45 56.20 -39.20
CA THR A 167 -58.77 57.43 -39.65
C THR A 167 -58.48 57.41 -41.16
N ILE A 168 -58.10 56.26 -41.71
CA ILE A 168 -57.90 56.10 -43.16
C ILE A 168 -59.24 56.26 -43.90
N VAL A 169 -60.29 55.60 -43.41
CA VAL A 169 -61.64 55.69 -44.00
C VAL A 169 -62.21 57.10 -43.87
N SER A 170 -62.03 57.77 -42.72
CA SER A 170 -62.54 59.12 -42.51
C SER A 170 -61.76 60.18 -43.29
N THR A 171 -60.44 60.06 -43.41
CA THR A 171 -59.65 60.94 -44.31
C THR A 171 -60.05 60.74 -45.77
N LEU A 172 -60.26 59.51 -46.23
CA LEU A 172 -60.79 59.23 -47.57
C LEU A 172 -62.20 59.82 -47.77
N MET A 173 -63.09 59.68 -46.78
CA MET A 173 -64.43 60.27 -46.84
C MET A 173 -64.41 61.80 -46.93
N LEU A 174 -63.52 62.45 -46.17
CA LEU A 174 -63.36 63.90 -46.18
C LEU A 174 -62.83 64.38 -47.54
N LEU A 175 -61.88 63.65 -48.13
CA LEU A 175 -61.36 63.91 -49.47
C LEU A 175 -62.45 63.78 -50.55
N ALA A 176 -63.27 62.73 -50.47
CA ALA A 176 -64.39 62.51 -51.38
C ALA A 176 -65.47 63.60 -51.23
N GLY A 177 -65.76 64.02 -49.99
CA GLY A 177 -66.68 65.11 -49.69
C GLY A 177 -66.21 66.47 -50.24
N LEU A 178 -64.93 66.79 -50.09
CA LEU A 178 -64.32 68.00 -50.67
C LEU A 178 -64.39 68.00 -52.19
N ALA A 179 -64.08 66.88 -52.84
CA ALA A 179 -64.20 66.74 -54.28
C ALA A 179 -65.66 66.92 -54.72
N GLY A 180 -66.60 66.22 -54.09
CA GLY A 180 -68.04 66.34 -54.37
C GLY A 180 -68.57 67.77 -54.18
N GLY A 181 -68.18 68.44 -53.09
CA GLY A 181 -68.54 69.82 -52.81
C GLY A 181 -67.99 70.81 -53.85
N TYR A 182 -66.74 70.62 -54.28
CA TYR A 182 -66.15 71.42 -55.35
C TYR A 182 -66.93 71.26 -56.68
N PHE A 183 -67.30 70.03 -57.05
CA PHE A 183 -68.09 69.79 -58.26
C PHE A 183 -69.54 70.30 -58.16
N VAL A 184 -70.19 70.17 -56.99
CA VAL A 184 -71.56 70.68 -56.76
C VAL A 184 -71.58 72.21 -56.71
N SER A 185 -70.58 72.86 -56.09
CA SER A 185 -70.48 74.33 -56.07
C SER A 185 -70.27 74.88 -57.47
N LYS A 186 -69.40 74.24 -58.27
CA LYS A 186 -69.18 74.60 -59.67
C LYS A 186 -70.44 74.36 -60.53
N ALA A 187 -71.25 73.36 -60.19
CA ALA A 187 -72.53 73.10 -60.86
C ALA A 187 -73.65 74.07 -60.42
N ASN A 188 -73.61 74.60 -59.19
CA ASN A 188 -74.62 75.52 -58.66
C ASN A 188 -74.36 76.99 -59.05
N GLU A 189 -73.09 77.40 -59.25
CA GLU A 189 -72.75 78.67 -59.91
C GLU A 189 -73.38 78.77 -61.30
N ASN A 190 -73.58 77.64 -61.98
CA ASN A 190 -74.26 77.57 -63.28
C ASN A 190 -75.80 77.65 -63.20
N ARG A 191 -76.43 77.58 -62.01
CA ARG A 191 -77.90 77.66 -61.84
C ARG A 191 -78.41 79.02 -61.34
N ASN A 192 -77.56 79.83 -60.69
CA ASN A 192 -77.95 81.18 -60.23
C ASN A 192 -77.90 82.27 -61.33
N ASN A 193 -77.65 81.91 -62.59
CA ASN A 193 -77.82 82.78 -63.76
C ASN A 193 -79.16 82.60 -64.49
N ILE A 194 -80.15 82.02 -63.80
CA ILE A 194 -81.52 81.85 -64.33
C ILE A 194 -82.46 82.32 -63.23
N TYR A 195 -82.68 83.63 -63.09
CA TYR A 195 -83.92 84.32 -62.64
C TYR A 195 -83.56 85.79 -62.37
N THR A 196 -83.55 86.57 -63.45
CA THR A 196 -83.57 88.04 -63.48
C THR A 196 -84.81 88.41 -64.29
N ILE A 197 -85.93 88.74 -63.62
CA ILE A 197 -86.89 89.84 -63.90
C ILE A 197 -87.62 90.12 -62.59
#